data_AF-A0A973AYT6-F1
#
_entry.id   AF-A0A973AYT6-F1
#
_cell.length_a   1.000
_cell.length_b   1.000
_cell.length_c   1.000
_cell.angle_alpha   90.00
_cell.angle_beta   90.00
_cell.angle_gamma   90.00
#
_symmetry.space_group_name_H-M   'P 1'
#
loop_
_entity.id
_entity.type
_entity.pdbx_description
1 polymer ?
#
loop_
_entity_poly.entity_id
_entity_poly.type
_entity_poly.pdbx_seq_one_letter_code
_entity_poly.pdbx_strand_id
1 'polypeptide(L)'
;RAFVTDIEVDVTVWCRFFDRLIKYQGAWCIARRDPIHEKDRMDAVDPSVILQLDGNRLAKLPKAYRHITYVQSLNGAVITADLVQHNSPEQKLLYQQAQEWLHH
;
A
#
# COMPACT_ATOMS: atom_id res chain seq x y z
N ARG A 1 6.85 1.52 12.14
CA ARG A 1 6.41 2.20 13.38
C ARG A 1 6.13 3.67 13.11
N ALA A 2 5.14 4.20 13.80
CA ALA A 2 4.75 5.61 13.77
C ALA A 2 4.09 6.00 15.10
N PHE A 3 3.82 7.28 15.30
CA PHE A 3 3.02 7.77 16.42
C PHE A 3 1.66 8.27 15.92
N VAL A 4 0.59 7.87 16.60
CA VAL A 4 -0.77 8.38 16.40
C VAL A 4 -1.26 8.91 17.72
N THR A 5 -1.38 10.25 17.84
CA THR A 5 -1.79 10.92 19.09
C THR A 5 -0.96 10.41 20.29
N ASP A 6 0.36 10.46 20.15
CA ASP A 6 1.36 10.00 21.14
C ASP A 6 1.37 8.50 21.45
N ILE A 7 0.51 7.69 20.81
CA ILE A 7 0.54 6.22 20.91
C ILE A 7 1.49 5.68 19.84
N GLU A 8 2.50 4.91 20.24
CA GLU A 8 3.35 4.18 19.29
C GLU A 8 2.55 3.03 18.67
N VAL A 9 2.52 3.00 17.34
CA VAL A 9 1.79 2.00 16.56
C VAL A 9 2.67 1.30 15.54
N ASP A 10 2.34 0.03 15.29
CA ASP A 10 2.81 -0.72 14.15
C ASP A 10 1.71 -0.80 13.08
N VAL A 11 2.10 -0.64 11.82
CA VAL A 11 1.21 -0.80 10.67
C VAL A 11 1.71 -1.97 9.85
N THR A 12 0.88 -3.01 9.74
CA THR A 12 1.15 -4.17 8.91
C THR A 12 0.38 -4.06 7.61
N VAL A 13 1.10 -4.09 6.48
CA VAL A 13 0.53 -4.00 5.13
C VAL A 13 0.70 -5.32 4.41
N TRP A 14 -0.39 -5.85 3.87
CA TRP A 14 -0.37 -7.03 3.00
C TRP A 14 -0.48 -6.56 1.55
N CYS A 15 0.54 -6.91 0.77
CA CYS A 15 0.58 -6.63 -0.66
C CYS A 15 1.18 -7.80 -1.43
N ARG A 16 0.85 -7.88 -2.72
CA ARG A 16 1.58 -8.71 -3.70
C ARG A 16 2.43 -7.80 -4.56
N PHE A 17 3.68 -8.18 -4.77
CA PHE A 17 4.50 -7.53 -5.79
C PHE A 17 4.26 -8.18 -7.14
N PHE A 18 3.95 -7.35 -8.13
CA PHE A 18 3.94 -7.73 -9.53
C PHE A 18 5.20 -7.14 -10.18
N ASP A 19 6.18 -8.01 -10.42
CA ASP A 19 7.50 -7.61 -10.93
C ASP A 19 7.63 -7.97 -12.42
N ARG A 20 8.07 -6.99 -13.22
CA ARG A 20 8.60 -7.21 -14.56
C ARG A 20 10.12 -7.32 -14.47
N LEU A 21 10.68 -8.41 -14.99
CA LEU A 21 12.11 -8.70 -14.92
C LEU A 21 12.74 -8.58 -16.31
N ILE A 22 13.92 -7.96 -16.40
CA ILE A 22 14.70 -7.85 -17.62
C ILE A 22 16.08 -8.45 -17.40
N LYS A 23 16.64 -9.13 -18.41
CA LYS A 23 18.04 -9.56 -18.38
C LYS A 23 18.92 -8.47 -19.00
N TYR A 24 19.70 -7.79 -18.18
CA TYR A 24 20.61 -6.72 -18.58
C TYR A 24 22.06 -7.15 -18.29
N GLN A 25 22.93 -7.07 -19.31
CA GLN A 25 24.34 -7.47 -19.21
C GLN A 25 24.57 -8.86 -18.57
N GLY A 26 23.70 -9.83 -18.88
CA GLY A 26 23.81 -11.20 -18.38
C GLY A 26 23.15 -11.45 -17.02
N ALA A 27 22.71 -10.42 -16.30
CA ALA A 27 22.05 -10.53 -15.00
C ALA A 27 20.55 -10.20 -15.07
N TRP A 28 19.73 -10.87 -14.25
CA TRP A 28 18.32 -10.54 -14.09
C TRP A 28 18.15 -9.36 -13.14
N CYS A 29 17.38 -8.37 -13.56
CA CYS A 29 17.06 -7.17 -12.81
C CYS A 29 15.54 -6.96 -12.78
N ILE A 30 15.05 -6.29 -11.73
CA ILE A 30 13.67 -5.79 -11.70
C ILE A 30 13.60 -4.54 -12.56
N ALA A 31 12.93 -4.64 -13.71
CA ALA A 31 12.66 -3.49 -14.57
C ALA A 31 11.60 -2.57 -13.95
N ARG A 32 10.58 -3.16 -13.33
CA ARG A 32 9.55 -2.44 -12.58
C ARG A 32 8.90 -3.35 -11.55
N ARG A 33 8.56 -2.78 -10.40
CA ARG A 33 7.81 -3.41 -9.31
C ARG A 33 6.56 -2.59 -9.02
N ASP A 34 5.40 -3.21 -9.18
CA ASP A 34 4.12 -2.59 -8.86
C ASP A 34 3.48 -3.34 -7.65
N PRO A 35 3.28 -2.69 -6.50
CA PRO A 35 2.58 -3.29 -5.37
C PRO A 35 1.06 -3.31 -5.60
N ILE A 36 0.45 -4.47 -5.36
CA ILE A 36 -1.01 -4.65 -5.32
C ILE A 36 -1.41 -4.77 -3.85
N HIS A 37 -2.06 -3.73 -3.33
CA HIS A 37 -2.48 -3.65 -1.93
C HIS A 37 -3.72 -4.50 -1.70
N GLU A 38 -3.76 -5.22 -0.58
CA GLU A 38 -4.89 -6.10 -0.26
C GLU A 38 -5.64 -5.67 0.99
N LYS A 39 -4.86 -5.39 2.04
CA LYS A 39 -5.36 -4.90 3.32
C LYS A 39 -4.19 -4.36 4.13
N ASP A 40 -4.52 -3.58 5.14
CA ASP A 40 -3.61 -3.24 6.21
C ASP A 40 -4.32 -3.24 7.57
N ARG A 41 -3.51 -3.20 8.63
CA ARG A 41 -3.93 -3.15 10.03
C ARG A 41 -2.98 -2.22 10.78
N MET A 42 -3.51 -1.53 11.79
CA MET A 42 -2.73 -0.78 12.76
C MET A 42 -2.97 -1.31 14.15
N ASP A 43 -1.89 -1.46 14.91
CA ASP A 43 -1.89 -1.98 16.27
C ASP A 43 -1.08 -1.05 17.17
N ALA A 44 -1.57 -0.79 18.38
CA ALA A 44 -0.73 -0.19 19.42
C ALA A 44 0.41 -1.17 19.76
N VAL A 45 1.63 -0.64 19.90
CA VAL A 45 2.78 -1.46 20.30
C VAL A 45 2.60 -1.96 21.74
N ASP A 46 2.05 -1.13 22.62
CA ASP A 46 1.58 -1.55 23.94
C ASP A 46 0.18 -2.19 23.82
N PRO A 47 0.03 -3.50 24.10
CA PRO A 47 -1.26 -4.19 23.95
C PRO A 47 -2.30 -3.79 25.00
N SER A 48 -1.92 -3.07 26.07
CA SER A 48 -2.84 -2.52 27.07
C SER A 48 -3.51 -1.22 26.62
N VAL A 49 -2.98 -0.57 25.58
CA VAL A 49 -3.47 0.71 25.08
C VAL A 49 -4.61 0.49 24.07
N ILE A 50 -5.72 1.20 24.28
CA ILE A 50 -6.84 1.22 23.34
C ILE A 50 -6.63 2.35 22.34
N LEU A 51 -6.37 1.99 21.08
CA LEU A 51 -6.23 2.94 19.98
C LEU A 51 -7.60 3.47 19.54
N GLN A 52 -7.83 4.77 19.73
CA GLN A 52 -9.04 5.46 19.27
C GLN A 52 -8.74 6.25 17.99
N LEU A 53 -9.39 5.86 16.89
CA LEU A 53 -9.19 6.46 15.56
C LEU A 53 -10.43 7.23 15.11
N ASP A 54 -10.23 8.29 14.32
CA ASP A 54 -11.33 9.01 13.68
C ASP A 54 -11.97 8.13 12.58
N GLY A 55 -13.15 7.58 12.88
CA GLY A 55 -13.92 6.74 11.96
C GLY A 55 -14.36 7.47 10.68
N ASN A 56 -14.65 8.77 10.75
CA ASN A 56 -15.06 9.55 9.58
C ASN A 56 -13.88 9.76 8.63
N ARG A 57 -12.67 9.95 9.17
CA ARG A 57 -11.45 10.02 8.37
C ARG A 57 -11.13 8.67 7.75
N LEU A 58 -11.17 7.59 8.53
CA LEU A 58 -10.93 6.22 8.05
C LEU A 58 -11.86 5.81 6.91
N ALA A 59 -13.14 6.19 6.98
CA ALA A 59 -14.15 5.86 5.98
C ALA A 59 -13.85 6.48 4.60
N LYS A 60 -13.10 7.60 4.55
CA LYS A 60 -12.70 8.28 3.31
C LYS A 60 -11.45 7.68 2.66
N LEU A 61 -10.75 6.78 3.35
CA LEU A 61 -9.49 6.21 2.89
C LEU A 61 -9.69 4.85 2.19
N PRO A 62 -8.86 4.54 1.16
CA PRO A 62 -8.94 3.28 0.43
C PRO A 62 -8.78 2.08 1.35
N LYS A 63 -9.66 1.08 1.23
CA LYS A 63 -9.73 -0.06 2.17
C LYS A 63 -8.44 -0.89 2.22
N ALA A 64 -7.77 -1.05 1.09
CA ALA A 64 -6.61 -1.93 0.97
C ALA A 64 -5.33 -1.38 1.65
N TYR A 65 -5.26 -0.09 1.92
CA TYR A 65 -4.10 0.59 2.52
C TYR A 65 -4.57 1.75 3.43
N ARG A 66 -5.67 1.52 4.16
CA ARG A 66 -6.38 2.54 4.93
C ARG A 66 -5.55 3.09 6.08
N HIS A 67 -4.96 2.20 6.86
CA HIS A 67 -4.28 2.54 8.10
C HIS A 67 -2.93 3.21 7.85
N ILE A 68 -2.15 2.72 6.88
CA ILE A 68 -0.89 3.38 6.51
C ILE A 68 -1.16 4.80 6.00
N THR A 69 -2.22 4.95 5.22
CA THR A 69 -2.71 6.24 4.72
C THR A 69 -3.19 7.15 5.84
N TYR A 70 -3.86 6.60 6.85
CA TYR A 70 -4.30 7.35 8.02
C TYR A 70 -3.10 7.99 8.72
N VAL A 71 -2.05 7.20 9.02
CA VAL A 71 -0.80 7.70 9.61
C VAL A 71 -0.16 8.76 8.73
N GLN A 72 0.01 8.49 7.43
CA GLN A 72 0.64 9.42 6.50
C GLN A 72 -0.13 10.75 6.42
N SER A 73 -1.46 10.68 6.40
CA SER A 73 -2.30 11.88 6.33
C SER A 73 -2.22 12.71 7.61
N LEU A 74 -1.98 12.11 8.78
CA LEU A 74 -1.74 12.88 10.03
C LEU A 74 -0.42 13.65 9.96
N ASN A 75 0.56 13.13 9.22
CA ASN A 75 1.85 13.75 8.98
C ASN A 75 1.86 14.68 7.75
N GLY A 76 0.69 15.05 7.21
CA GLY A 76 0.55 16.01 6.11
C GLY A 76 0.82 15.45 4.71
N ALA A 77 0.95 14.14 4.54
CA ALA A 77 1.13 13.55 3.22
C ALA A 77 -0.13 13.71 2.34
N VAL A 78 0.09 13.97 1.06
CA VAL A 78 -0.97 13.89 0.03
C VAL A 78 -1.19 12.43 -0.29
N ILE A 79 -2.43 11.97 -0.12
CA ILE A 79 -2.80 10.58 -0.34
C ILE A 79 -3.15 10.38 -1.81
N THR A 80 -2.39 9.52 -2.49
CA THR A 80 -2.71 9.08 -3.84
C THR A 80 -3.68 7.91 -3.78
N ALA A 81 -4.91 8.12 -4.25
CA ALA A 81 -5.98 7.11 -4.20
C ALA A 81 -5.92 6.07 -5.33
N ASP A 82 -5.00 6.23 -6.27
CA ASP A 82 -4.83 5.39 -7.47
C ASP A 82 -3.82 4.24 -7.27
N LEU A 83 -3.33 4.02 -6.05
CA LEU A 83 -2.48 2.86 -5.77
C LEU A 83 -3.27 1.59 -6.05
N VAL A 84 -2.62 0.64 -6.72
CA VAL A 84 -3.25 -0.60 -7.18
C VAL A 84 -3.80 -1.41 -6.01
N GLN A 85 -5.08 -1.79 -6.09
CA GLN A 85 -5.76 -2.61 -5.08
C GLN A 85 -6.16 -3.96 -5.65
N HIS A 86 -6.34 -4.96 -4.79
CA HIS A 86 -6.91 -6.23 -5.22
C HIS A 86 -8.32 -6.06 -5.81
N ASN A 87 -8.56 -6.64 -6.98
CA ASN A 87 -9.80 -6.60 -7.77
C ASN A 87 -10.23 -5.19 -8.16
N SER A 88 -9.26 -4.32 -8.44
CA SER A 88 -9.50 -2.94 -8.86
C SER A 88 -9.30 -2.73 -10.37
N PRO A 89 -9.88 -1.66 -10.95
CA PRO A 89 -9.58 -1.24 -12.32
C PRO A 89 -8.08 -1.02 -12.55
N GLU A 90 -7.37 -0.47 -11.56
CA GLU A 90 -5.94 -0.21 -11.61
C GLU A 90 -5.14 -1.53 -11.70
N GLN A 91 -5.60 -2.59 -11.04
CA GLN A 91 -4.97 -3.92 -11.17
C GLN A 91 -5.18 -4.49 -12.57
N LYS A 92 -6.37 -4.34 -13.15
CA LYS A 92 -6.65 -4.77 -14.52
C LYS A 92 -5.77 -4.01 -15.53
N LEU A 93 -5.65 -2.69 -15.35
CA LEU A 93 -4.79 -1.85 -16.17
C LEU A 93 -3.30 -2.24 -16.03
N LEU A 94 -2.83 -2.49 -14.81
CA LEU A 94 -1.48 -2.97 -14.54
C LEU A 94 -1.17 -4.26 -15.33
N TYR A 95 -2.09 -5.23 -15.32
CA TYR A 95 -1.92 -6.48 -16.05
C TYR A 95 -1.95 -6.29 -17.56
N GLN A 96 -2.82 -5.41 -18.07
CA GLN A 96 -2.84 -5.07 -19.49
C GLN A 96 -1.50 -4.45 -19.93
N GLN A 97 -1.00 -3.44 -19.21
CA GLN A 97 0.29 -2.81 -19.51
C GLN A 97 1.46 -3.80 -19.43
N ALA A 98 1.39 -4.77 -18.51
CA ALA A 98 2.39 -5.82 -18.40
C ALA A 98 2.38 -6.78 -19.60
N GLN A 99 1.19 -7.14 -20.09
CA GLN A 99 1.03 -7.94 -21.31
C GLN A 99 1.58 -7.20 -22.53
N GLU A 100 1.21 -5.93 -22.70
CA GLU A 100 1.71 -5.07 -23.78
C GLU A 100 3.24 -4.97 -23.74
N TRP A 101 3.83 -4.82 -22.55
CA TRP A 101 5.29 -4.75 -22.38
C TRP A 101 6.03 -6.02 -22.85
N LEU A 102 5.43 -7.21 -22.75
CA LEU A 102 6.06 -8.45 -23.24
C LEU A 102 6.10 -8.54 -24.77
N HIS A 103 5.32 -7.72 -25.46
CA HIS A 103 5.26 -7.68 -26.91
C HIS A 103 6.11 -6.56 -27.54
N HIS A 104 6.82 -5.78 -26.72
CA HIS A 104 7.75 -4.72 -27.13
C HIS A 104 9.19 -5.11 -26.81
#